data_AF-A0A672HFQ9-F1
#
_entry.id   AF-A0A672HFQ9-F1
#
_cell.length_a   1.000
_cell.length_b   1.000
_cell.length_c   1.000
_cell.angle_alpha   90.00
_cell.angle_beta   90.00
_cell.angle_gamma   90.00
#
_symmetry.space_group_name_H-M   'P 1'
#
loop_
_entity.id
_entity.type
_entity.pdbx_description
1 polymer ?
#
loop_
_entity_poly.entity_id
_entity_poly.type
_entity_poly.pdbx_seq_one_letter_code
_entity_poly.pdbx_strand_id
1 'polypeptide(L)'
;MKPYDIPGPAGYYYKGLWSSLSGSTVKRFNNASAISQCLKDKVVHMYGDSTVRQWVYNLHKLKQSGPYVALDSAKNIFVTYRCHGLPIRMARSPVTELHYVANELDGVTGGKTTVVVFGVWAHFTTFPIKYYIRRIMSIRKAVVRLLARAPDTKIIIRTANLKKISTPFSALVGGDWLSLQRDKILRTMFKGMNVYFVDAWEMTVAHYLKHDIHPPRPIIKNMIDVVLSYICP
;
A
#
# COMPACT_ATOMS: atom_id res chain seq x y z
N MET A 1 28.28 -10.84 19.67
CA MET A 1 26.90 -10.65 19.16
C MET A 1 26.49 -9.21 19.46
N LYS A 2 26.21 -8.39 18.45
CA LYS A 2 25.63 -7.06 18.69
C LYS A 2 24.16 -7.25 19.12
N PRO A 3 23.64 -6.47 20.08
CA PRO A 3 22.23 -6.52 20.46
C PRO A 3 21.37 -6.35 19.21
N TYR A 4 20.29 -7.13 19.10
CA TYR A 4 19.26 -6.85 18.11
C TYR A 4 18.69 -5.47 18.44
N ASP A 5 19.04 -4.45 17.65
CA ASP A 5 18.38 -3.15 17.72
C ASP A 5 16.88 -3.40 17.51
N ILE A 6 16.12 -3.31 18.59
CA ILE A 6 14.66 -3.22 18.51
C ILE A 6 14.42 -1.90 17.79
N PRO A 7 13.89 -1.91 16.56
CA PRO A 7 13.66 -0.65 15.86
C PRO A 7 12.71 0.18 16.71
N GLY A 8 13.09 1.43 16.99
CA GLY A 8 12.19 2.40 17.61
C GLY A 8 10.92 2.62 16.77
N PRO A 9 9.91 3.30 17.32
CA PRO A 9 8.67 3.57 16.59
C PRO A 9 8.95 4.28 15.26
N ALA A 10 8.18 3.99 14.21
CA ALA A 10 8.36 4.66 12.92
C ALA A 10 7.85 6.11 12.91
N GLY A 11 7.02 6.47 13.89
CA GLY A 11 6.40 7.78 14.00
C GLY A 11 5.43 7.88 15.16
N TYR A 12 4.75 9.01 15.26
CA TYR A 12 3.74 9.26 16.29
C TYR A 12 2.63 10.19 15.78
N TYR A 13 1.49 10.15 16.46
CA TYR A 13 0.42 11.12 16.25
C TYR A 13 0.55 12.29 17.22
N TYR A 14 0.45 13.51 16.70
CA TYR A 14 0.26 14.72 17.50
C TYR A 14 -0.92 15.51 16.94
N LYS A 15 -1.93 15.79 17.78
CA LYS A 15 -3.18 16.47 17.38
C LYS A 15 -3.84 15.86 16.12
N GLY A 16 -3.83 14.52 16.02
CA GLY A 16 -4.43 13.78 14.90
C GLY A 16 -3.59 13.75 13.61
N LEU A 17 -2.37 14.30 13.63
CA LEU A 17 -1.45 14.32 12.50
C LEU A 17 -0.28 13.36 12.73
N TRP A 18 -0.03 12.49 11.75
CA TRP A 18 1.10 11.56 11.75
C TRP A 18 2.41 12.27 11.46
N SER A 19 3.40 12.11 12.32
CA SER A 19 4.78 12.58 12.13
C SER A 19 5.71 11.38 11.99
N SER A 20 6.49 11.33 10.91
CA SER A 20 7.47 10.26 10.70
C SER A 20 8.76 10.55 11.45
N LEU A 21 9.35 9.52 12.06
CA LEU A 21 10.69 9.55 12.64
C LEU A 21 11.77 9.10 11.64
N SER A 22 11.38 8.67 10.44
CA SER A 22 12.31 8.25 9.38
C SER A 22 13.03 9.42 8.67
N GLY A 23 12.99 10.64 9.22
CA GLY A 23 13.62 11.83 8.65
C GLY A 23 12.86 12.52 7.50
N SER A 24 11.74 11.97 7.04
CA SER A 24 10.91 12.57 5.99
C SER A 24 9.76 13.41 6.56
N THR A 25 9.71 14.70 6.23
CA THR A 25 8.58 15.58 6.60
C THR A 25 7.29 15.14 5.91
N VAL A 26 6.25 14.89 6.69
CA VAL A 26 4.90 14.56 6.18
C VAL A 26 4.13 15.86 5.92
N LYS A 27 3.99 16.22 4.64
CA LYS A 27 3.19 17.36 4.18
C LYS A 27 1.69 17.07 4.31
N ARG A 28 0.88 18.13 4.34
CA ARG A 28 -0.57 18.03 4.49
C ARG A 28 -1.28 18.45 3.21
N PHE A 29 -2.09 17.54 2.68
CA PHE A 29 -2.86 17.78 1.47
C PHE A 29 -4.34 17.95 1.85
N ASN A 30 -4.71 19.16 2.27
CA ASN A 30 -6.02 19.42 2.90
C ASN A 30 -7.16 19.63 1.91
N ASN A 31 -6.87 19.80 0.61
CA ASN A 31 -7.88 20.03 -0.42
C ASN A 31 -7.51 19.36 -1.74
N ALA A 32 -8.51 19.22 -2.62
CA ALA A 32 -8.36 18.56 -3.92
C ALA A 32 -7.35 19.28 -4.84
N SER A 33 -7.24 20.62 -4.75
CA SER A 33 -6.29 21.39 -5.55
C SER A 33 -4.84 21.04 -5.22
N ALA A 34 -4.48 20.96 -3.94
CA ALA A 34 -3.14 20.57 -3.50
C ALA A 34 -2.78 19.14 -3.93
N ILE A 35 -3.74 18.20 -3.84
CA ILE A 35 -3.56 16.81 -4.32
C ILE A 35 -3.35 16.81 -5.83
N SER A 36 -4.22 17.51 -6.57
CA SER A 36 -4.19 17.59 -8.02
C SER A 36 -2.90 18.24 -8.53
N GLN A 37 -2.41 19.28 -7.85
CA GLN A 37 -1.13 19.91 -8.15
C GLN A 37 0.06 18.97 -7.92
N CYS A 38 0.04 18.20 -6.84
CA CYS A 38 1.08 17.19 -6.58
C CYS A 38 1.07 16.09 -7.65
N LEU A 39 -0.12 15.64 -8.05
CA LEU A 39 -0.29 14.59 -9.05
C LEU A 39 -0.16 15.07 -10.50
N LYS A 40 0.06 16.37 -10.74
CA LYS A 40 0.23 16.92 -12.08
C LYS A 40 1.35 16.19 -12.83
N ASP A 41 1.06 15.80 -14.07
CA ASP A 41 1.97 15.03 -14.94
C ASP A 41 2.42 13.71 -14.30
N LYS A 42 1.54 13.03 -13.53
CA LYS A 42 1.84 11.73 -12.91
C LYS A 42 0.95 10.62 -13.44
N VAL A 43 1.59 9.47 -13.60
CA VAL A 43 0.95 8.19 -13.87
C VAL A 43 1.09 7.35 -12.60
N VAL A 44 -0.01 7.12 -11.90
CA VAL A 44 -0.04 6.38 -10.63
C VAL A 44 -0.75 5.04 -10.83
N HIS A 45 0.00 3.96 -10.65
CA HIS A 45 -0.52 2.60 -10.68
C HIS A 45 -0.62 2.04 -9.27
N MET A 46 -1.83 1.69 -8.82
CA MET A 46 -2.07 1.09 -7.52
C MET A 46 -2.49 -0.37 -7.66
N TYR A 47 -1.83 -1.26 -6.93
CA TYR A 47 -2.13 -2.68 -6.93
C TYR A 47 -2.28 -3.21 -5.51
N GLY A 48 -3.30 -4.00 -5.23
CA GLY A 48 -3.37 -4.56 -3.89
C GLY A 48 -4.66 -5.24 -3.52
N ASP A 49 -4.87 -5.37 -2.23
CA ASP A 49 -6.15 -5.79 -1.68
C ASP A 49 -7.03 -4.56 -1.36
N SER A 50 -8.15 -4.82 -0.70
CA SER A 50 -9.11 -3.78 -0.30
C SER A 50 -8.50 -2.65 0.56
N THR A 51 -7.34 -2.87 1.18
CA THR A 51 -6.68 -1.84 2.00
C THR A 51 -6.06 -0.74 1.14
N VAL A 52 -5.42 -1.09 0.02
CA VAL A 52 -4.96 -0.10 -0.99
C VAL A 52 -6.15 0.52 -1.72
N ARG A 53 -7.16 -0.30 -2.03
CA ARG A 53 -8.40 0.17 -2.67
C ARG A 53 -9.04 1.35 -1.94
N GLN A 54 -8.95 1.35 -0.61
CA GLN A 54 -9.52 2.39 0.23
C GLN A 54 -9.00 3.79 -0.11
N TRP A 55 -7.80 3.91 -0.69
CA TRP A 55 -7.20 5.20 -1.10
C TRP A 55 -7.85 5.79 -2.36
N VAL A 56 -8.50 4.96 -3.17
CA VAL A 56 -9.19 5.36 -4.40
C VAL A 56 -10.71 5.16 -4.31
N TYR A 57 -11.23 4.63 -3.20
CA TYR A 57 -12.61 4.17 -3.07
C TYR A 57 -13.66 5.29 -3.19
N ASN A 58 -13.28 6.55 -2.95
CA ASN A 58 -14.17 7.68 -3.18
C ASN A 58 -14.44 7.94 -4.67
N LEU A 59 -13.74 7.27 -5.59
CA LEU A 59 -13.86 7.52 -7.03
C LEU A 59 -15.06 6.80 -7.65
N HIS A 60 -15.37 5.53 -7.33
CA HIS A 60 -16.56 4.84 -7.88
C HIS A 60 -17.05 3.66 -7.01
N LYS A 61 -18.37 3.55 -6.78
CA LYS A 61 -19.01 2.48 -5.97
C LYS A 61 -19.17 1.11 -6.67
N LEU A 62 -18.63 0.91 -7.87
CA LEU A 62 -19.24 -0.04 -8.80
C LEU A 62 -18.59 -1.44 -8.93
N LYS A 63 -17.34 -1.68 -8.51
CA LYS A 63 -16.72 -3.05 -8.49
C LYS A 63 -15.61 -3.23 -7.44
N GLN A 64 -15.68 -4.24 -6.57
CA GLN A 64 -14.68 -4.44 -5.50
C GLN A 64 -13.25 -4.75 -6.00
N SER A 65 -13.11 -5.41 -7.14
CA SER A 65 -11.80 -5.78 -7.71
C SER A 65 -11.16 -4.70 -8.59
N GLY A 66 -11.89 -3.62 -8.88
CA GLY A 66 -11.54 -2.72 -9.98
C GLY A 66 -11.84 -3.35 -11.36
N PRO A 67 -11.26 -2.83 -12.45
CA PRO A 67 -10.33 -1.70 -12.45
C PRO A 67 -11.02 -0.39 -12.05
N TYR A 68 -10.29 0.47 -11.35
CA TYR A 68 -10.67 1.88 -11.18
C TYR A 68 -9.69 2.74 -11.96
N VAL A 69 -10.22 3.77 -12.62
CA VAL A 69 -9.45 4.74 -13.40
C VAL A 69 -9.94 6.13 -13.05
N ALA A 70 -9.02 7.06 -12.81
CA ALA A 70 -9.29 8.49 -12.76
C ALA A 70 -8.32 9.21 -13.69
N LEU A 71 -8.87 10.10 -14.52
CA LEU A 71 -8.16 10.86 -15.53
C LEU A 71 -8.50 12.35 -15.37
N ASP A 72 -7.47 13.19 -15.29
CA ASP A 72 -7.59 14.65 -15.47
C ASP A 72 -6.70 15.03 -16.65
N SER A 73 -7.31 15.16 -17.84
CA SER A 73 -6.57 15.46 -19.07
C SER A 73 -5.93 16.85 -19.05
N ALA A 74 -6.54 17.83 -18.36
CA ALA A 74 -6.01 19.20 -18.31
C ALA A 74 -4.71 19.28 -17.49
N LYS A 75 -4.56 18.40 -16.49
CA LYS A 75 -3.35 18.31 -15.65
C LYS A 75 -2.50 17.07 -15.93
N ASN A 76 -2.86 16.30 -16.97
CA ASN A 76 -2.18 15.08 -17.36
C ASN A 76 -1.99 14.10 -16.17
N ILE A 77 -3.08 13.86 -15.43
CA ILE A 77 -3.10 12.96 -14.28
C ILE A 77 -3.78 11.66 -14.68
N PHE A 78 -3.11 10.54 -14.46
CA PHE A 78 -3.68 9.21 -14.65
C PHE A 78 -3.49 8.35 -13.41
N VAL A 79 -4.58 7.94 -12.76
CA VAL A 79 -4.54 7.07 -11.57
C VAL A 79 -5.32 5.80 -11.86
N THR A 80 -4.72 4.67 -11.56
CA THR A 80 -5.35 3.36 -11.71
C THR A 80 -5.28 2.56 -10.43
N TYR A 81 -6.30 1.74 -10.19
CA TYR A 81 -6.25 0.69 -9.18
C TYR A 81 -6.73 -0.64 -9.76
N ARG A 82 -6.01 -1.71 -9.43
CA ARG A 82 -6.43 -3.10 -9.67
C ARG A 82 -6.22 -3.94 -8.42
N CYS A 83 -7.16 -4.86 -8.16
CA CYS A 83 -6.93 -5.87 -7.15
C CYS A 83 -5.83 -6.85 -7.59
N HIS A 84 -5.03 -7.34 -6.64
CA HIS A 84 -4.11 -8.45 -6.89
C HIS A 84 -4.88 -9.74 -7.21
N GLY A 85 -4.30 -10.60 -8.06
CA GLY A 85 -4.83 -11.91 -8.44
C GLY A 85 -4.86 -12.92 -7.29
N LEU A 86 -5.28 -14.15 -7.56
CA LEU A 86 -5.48 -15.20 -6.54
C LEU A 86 -4.28 -15.42 -5.58
N PRO A 87 -4.52 -15.77 -4.30
CA PRO A 87 -5.82 -15.92 -3.65
C PRO A 87 -6.50 -14.57 -3.39
N ILE A 88 -7.80 -14.49 -3.63
CA ILE A 88 -8.61 -13.29 -3.37
C ILE A 88 -9.74 -13.66 -2.42
N ARG A 89 -10.01 -12.82 -1.43
CA ARG A 89 -11.13 -12.98 -0.49
C ARG A 89 -12.08 -11.79 -0.57
N MET A 90 -12.75 -11.66 -1.71
CA MET A 90 -13.75 -10.61 -1.97
C MET A 90 -14.91 -11.15 -2.82
N ALA A 91 -15.83 -10.28 -3.26
CA ALA A 91 -16.89 -10.66 -4.18
C ALA A 91 -16.35 -11.36 -5.45
N ARG A 92 -17.19 -12.19 -6.08
CA ARG A 92 -16.85 -12.90 -7.32
C ARG A 92 -16.40 -11.90 -8.39
N SER A 93 -15.25 -12.16 -9.00
CA SER A 93 -14.72 -11.39 -10.13
C SER A 93 -14.59 -12.31 -11.35
N PRO A 94 -14.83 -11.80 -12.57
CA PRO A 94 -14.50 -12.54 -13.79
C PRO A 94 -13.03 -12.96 -13.79
N VAL A 95 -12.73 -14.15 -14.31
CA VAL A 95 -11.34 -14.66 -14.39
C VAL A 95 -10.45 -13.73 -15.20
N THR A 96 -11.02 -13.06 -16.21
CA THR A 96 -10.36 -12.04 -17.03
C THR A 96 -9.91 -10.80 -16.25
N GLU A 97 -10.43 -10.59 -15.04
CA GLU A 97 -10.05 -9.49 -14.14
C GLU A 97 -9.05 -9.93 -13.04
N LEU A 98 -8.55 -11.17 -13.11
CA LEU A 98 -7.57 -11.69 -12.16
C LEU A 98 -6.14 -11.41 -12.64
N HIS A 99 -5.60 -10.27 -12.20
CA HIS A 99 -4.27 -9.81 -12.61
C HIS A 99 -3.24 -9.96 -11.50
N TYR A 100 -2.11 -10.60 -11.79
CA TYR A 100 -1.01 -10.67 -10.83
C TYR A 100 -0.18 -9.39 -10.87
N VAL A 101 0.07 -8.80 -9.69
CA VAL A 101 0.88 -7.56 -9.55
C VAL A 101 2.21 -7.67 -10.30
N ALA A 102 2.91 -8.81 -10.21
CA ALA A 102 4.18 -8.99 -10.92
C ALA A 102 4.05 -8.83 -12.45
N ASN A 103 2.98 -9.37 -13.05
CA ASN A 103 2.74 -9.27 -14.49
C ASN A 103 2.36 -7.84 -14.88
N GLU A 104 1.52 -7.19 -14.08
CA GLU A 104 1.17 -5.79 -14.29
C GLU A 104 2.41 -4.90 -14.25
N LEU A 105 3.29 -5.13 -13.26
CA LEU A 105 4.55 -4.40 -13.15
C LEU A 105 5.48 -4.65 -14.34
N ASP A 106 5.46 -5.81 -14.98
CA ASP A 106 6.27 -6.05 -16.19
C ASP A 106 5.78 -5.22 -17.40
N GLY A 107 4.49 -4.86 -17.44
CA GLY A 107 3.92 -3.97 -18.45
C GLY A 107 4.05 -2.47 -18.17
N VAL A 108 4.51 -2.08 -16.99
CA VAL A 108 4.72 -0.66 -16.65
C VAL A 108 6.02 -0.15 -17.32
N THR A 109 5.90 0.88 -18.16
CA THR A 109 7.06 1.57 -18.77
C THR A 109 8.00 2.14 -17.69
N GLY A 110 7.43 2.82 -16.70
CA GLY A 110 8.18 3.47 -15.63
C GLY A 110 8.71 4.85 -16.01
N GLY A 111 9.45 5.47 -15.10
CA GLY A 111 10.14 6.75 -15.29
C GLY A 111 9.83 7.76 -14.21
N LYS A 112 10.41 8.96 -14.35
CA LYS A 112 10.35 10.06 -13.36
C LYS A 112 8.93 10.49 -12.98
N THR A 113 7.96 10.32 -13.89
CA THR A 113 6.55 10.67 -13.68
C THR A 113 5.69 9.49 -13.24
N THR A 114 6.26 8.28 -13.19
CA THR A 114 5.54 7.05 -12.84
C THR A 114 5.68 6.74 -11.37
N VAL A 115 4.54 6.48 -10.73
CA VAL A 115 4.45 6.04 -9.35
C VAL A 115 3.74 4.70 -9.33
N VAL A 116 4.35 3.72 -8.67
CA VAL A 116 3.73 2.42 -8.38
C VAL A 116 3.49 2.33 -6.90
N VAL A 117 2.24 2.07 -6.53
CA VAL A 117 1.82 1.78 -5.16
C VAL A 117 1.40 0.32 -5.09
N PHE A 118 1.89 -0.45 -4.12
CA PHE A 118 1.28 -1.75 -3.84
C PHE A 118 1.18 -2.12 -2.37
N GLY A 119 0.19 -2.96 -2.07
CA GLY A 119 -0.06 -3.49 -0.73
C GLY A 119 -0.83 -4.80 -0.83
N VAL A 120 -0.15 -5.91 -0.51
CA VAL A 120 -0.69 -7.26 -0.65
C VAL A 120 -0.43 -7.98 0.65
N TRP A 121 -1.47 -8.28 1.43
CA TRP A 121 -1.32 -9.05 2.67
C TRP A 121 -2.65 -9.63 3.18
N ALA A 122 -3.76 -8.89 3.07
CA ALA A 122 -4.99 -9.20 3.79
C ALA A 122 -5.58 -10.56 3.39
N HIS A 123 -5.59 -10.88 2.09
CA HIS A 123 -6.10 -12.15 1.57
C HIS A 123 -5.19 -13.36 1.86
N PHE A 124 -3.95 -13.12 2.28
CA PHE A 124 -2.96 -14.18 2.57
C PHE A 124 -2.90 -14.58 4.04
N THR A 125 -3.69 -13.93 4.90
CA THR A 125 -3.76 -14.27 6.33
C THR A 125 -4.34 -15.67 6.57
N THR A 126 -5.24 -16.12 5.71
CA THR A 126 -5.87 -17.45 5.76
C THR A 126 -5.09 -18.53 4.99
N PHE A 127 -3.94 -18.19 4.40
CA PHE A 127 -3.13 -19.12 3.61
C PHE A 127 -1.80 -19.42 4.31
N PRO A 128 -1.22 -20.63 4.09
CA PRO A 128 0.11 -20.94 4.59
C PRO A 128 1.13 -19.90 4.14
N ILE A 129 2.04 -19.52 5.06
CA ILE A 129 2.99 -18.41 4.86
C ILE A 129 3.84 -18.56 3.59
N LYS A 130 4.12 -19.80 3.16
CA LYS A 130 4.86 -20.11 1.92
C LYS A 130 4.24 -19.49 0.66
N TYR A 131 2.91 -19.37 0.60
CA TYR A 131 2.22 -18.74 -0.53
C TYR A 131 2.46 -17.24 -0.55
N TYR A 132 2.47 -16.61 0.63
CA TYR A 132 2.78 -15.20 0.76
C TYR A 132 4.23 -14.91 0.36
N ILE A 133 5.18 -15.71 0.88
CA ILE A 133 6.60 -15.58 0.55
C ILE A 133 6.81 -15.66 -0.97
N ARG A 134 6.26 -16.68 -1.63
CA ARG A 134 6.34 -16.82 -3.09
C ARG A 134 5.73 -15.63 -3.82
N ARG A 135 4.57 -15.14 -3.37
CA ARG A 135 3.92 -13.95 -3.97
C ARG A 135 4.81 -12.74 -3.90
N ILE A 136 5.35 -12.44 -2.72
CA ILE A 136 6.21 -11.27 -2.51
C ILE A 136 7.55 -11.41 -3.25
N MET A 137 8.12 -12.62 -3.33
CA MET A 137 9.32 -12.86 -4.15
C MET A 137 9.09 -12.56 -5.63
N SER A 138 7.95 -12.97 -6.20
CA SER A 138 7.61 -12.63 -7.59
C SER A 138 7.43 -11.14 -7.81
N ILE A 139 6.76 -10.44 -6.86
CA ILE A 139 6.61 -8.97 -6.93
C ILE A 139 7.98 -8.29 -6.81
N ARG A 140 8.83 -8.70 -5.87
CA ARG A 140 10.20 -8.16 -5.72
C ARG A 140 10.97 -8.28 -7.02
N LYS A 141 10.95 -9.44 -7.68
CA LYS A 141 11.63 -9.66 -8.98
C LYS A 141 11.11 -8.70 -10.06
N ALA A 142 9.79 -8.49 -10.13
CA ALA A 142 9.20 -7.54 -11.08
C ALA A 142 9.60 -6.09 -10.77
N VAL A 143 9.62 -5.69 -9.50
CA VAL A 143 10.12 -4.37 -9.07
C VAL A 143 11.60 -4.19 -9.44
N VAL A 144 12.44 -5.22 -9.25
CA VAL A 144 13.85 -5.18 -9.67
C VAL A 144 13.96 -4.95 -11.18
N ARG A 145 13.19 -5.68 -12.00
CA ARG A 145 13.17 -5.46 -13.46
C ARG A 145 12.68 -4.06 -13.83
N LEU A 146 11.69 -3.53 -13.13
CA LEU A 146 11.15 -2.19 -13.36
C LEU A 146 12.17 -1.10 -13.03
N LEU A 147 12.84 -1.19 -11.89
CA LEU A 147 13.86 -0.23 -11.50
C LEU A 147 15.14 -0.37 -12.35
N ALA A 148 15.46 -1.57 -12.86
CA ALA A 148 16.58 -1.74 -13.78
C ALA A 148 16.36 -1.02 -15.13
N ARG A 149 15.13 -1.02 -15.65
CA ARG A 149 14.79 -0.34 -16.92
C ARG A 149 14.42 1.13 -16.75
N ALA A 150 13.86 1.50 -15.60
CA ALA A 150 13.36 2.85 -15.31
C ALA A 150 13.66 3.23 -13.86
N PRO A 151 14.92 3.56 -13.52
CA PRO A 151 15.39 3.74 -12.14
C PRO A 151 14.71 4.89 -11.39
N ASP A 152 14.20 5.89 -12.12
CA ASP A 152 13.47 7.03 -11.55
C ASP A 152 12.01 6.73 -11.19
N THR A 153 11.54 5.50 -11.42
CA THR A 153 10.18 5.08 -11.04
C THR A 153 10.04 5.05 -9.53
N LYS A 154 9.01 5.73 -9.00
CA LYS A 154 8.77 5.76 -7.56
C LYS A 154 7.96 4.55 -7.11
N ILE A 155 8.52 3.71 -6.24
CA ILE A 155 7.85 2.52 -5.69
C ILE A 155 7.46 2.78 -4.25
N ILE A 156 6.16 2.72 -3.95
CA ILE A 156 5.60 2.95 -2.62
C ILE A 156 4.88 1.67 -2.16
N ILE A 157 5.26 1.16 -1.00
CA ILE A 157 4.78 -0.10 -0.46
C ILE A 157 3.94 0.19 0.79
N ARG A 158 2.68 -0.23 0.77
CA ARG A 158 1.84 -0.21 1.96
C ARG A 158 2.07 -1.48 2.78
N THR A 159 2.38 -1.33 4.05
CA THR A 159 2.54 -2.46 4.99
C THR A 159 1.18 -3.03 5.43
N ALA A 160 1.21 -4.16 6.14
CA ALA A 160 0.01 -4.64 6.83
C ALA A 160 -0.43 -3.66 7.93
N ASN A 161 -1.69 -3.73 8.35
CA ASN A 161 -2.21 -2.95 9.47
C ASN A 161 -3.02 -3.82 10.44
N LEU A 162 -3.32 -3.26 11.61
CA LEU A 162 -4.11 -3.96 12.62
C LEU A 162 -5.55 -4.09 12.16
N LYS A 163 -6.24 -5.11 12.66
CA LYS A 163 -7.65 -5.34 12.36
C LYS A 163 -8.46 -5.56 13.63
N LYS A 164 -9.77 -5.34 13.53
CA LYS A 164 -10.70 -5.72 14.59
C LYS A 164 -10.74 -7.24 14.72
N ILE A 165 -10.51 -7.75 15.93
CA ILE A 165 -10.82 -9.12 16.30
C ILE A 165 -12.18 -9.10 16.99
N SER A 166 -13.20 -9.65 16.33
CA SER A 166 -14.57 -9.69 16.86
C SER A 166 -14.98 -11.07 17.39
N THR A 167 -14.27 -12.13 17.01
CA THR A 167 -14.52 -13.51 17.43
C THR A 167 -13.22 -14.31 17.58
N PRO A 168 -13.18 -15.38 18.40
CA PRO A 168 -12.02 -16.28 18.48
C PRO A 168 -11.59 -16.82 17.11
N PHE A 169 -12.56 -17.19 16.26
CA PHE A 169 -12.28 -17.64 14.89
C PHE A 169 -11.57 -16.55 14.06
N SER A 170 -12.04 -15.29 14.13
CA SER A 170 -11.40 -14.17 13.42
C SER A 170 -9.97 -13.88 13.89
N ALA A 171 -9.65 -14.20 15.16
CA ALA A 171 -8.30 -14.14 15.72
C ALA A 171 -7.41 -15.22 15.09
N LEU A 172 -7.90 -16.45 14.98
CA LEU A 172 -7.16 -17.59 14.43
C LEU A 172 -6.85 -17.42 12.93
N VAL A 173 -7.83 -17.00 12.13
CA VAL A 173 -7.69 -17.00 10.66
C VAL A 173 -7.14 -15.69 10.08
N GLY A 174 -6.90 -14.68 10.92
CA GLY A 174 -6.18 -13.51 10.44
C GLY A 174 -5.84 -12.45 11.48
N GLY A 175 -5.73 -12.80 12.76
CA GLY A 175 -5.39 -11.86 13.83
C GLY A 175 -4.10 -11.08 13.56
N ASP A 176 -3.85 -10.06 14.37
CA ASP A 176 -2.73 -9.13 14.19
C ASP A 176 -1.36 -9.84 14.15
N TRP A 177 -1.20 -10.98 14.83
CA TRP A 177 -0.01 -11.83 14.72
C TRP A 177 0.28 -12.28 13.28
N LEU A 178 -0.76 -12.73 12.56
CA LEU A 178 -0.61 -13.17 11.17
C LEU A 178 -0.27 -11.97 10.28
N SER A 179 -0.93 -10.82 10.48
CA SER A 179 -0.63 -9.57 9.78
C SER A 179 0.82 -9.12 9.99
N LEU A 180 1.30 -9.17 11.24
CA LEU A 180 2.67 -8.82 11.61
C LEU A 180 3.71 -9.72 10.93
N GLN A 181 3.46 -11.02 10.84
CA GLN A 181 4.34 -11.93 10.10
C GLN A 181 4.46 -11.53 8.63
N ARG A 182 3.35 -11.13 7.97
CA ARG A 182 3.37 -10.67 6.57
C ARG A 182 4.13 -9.36 6.44
N ASP A 183 3.94 -8.43 7.37
CA ASP A 183 4.69 -7.17 7.40
C ASP A 183 6.20 -7.40 7.52
N LYS A 184 6.63 -8.23 8.48
CA LYS A 184 8.05 -8.57 8.66
C LYS A 184 8.67 -9.20 7.41
N ILE A 185 7.95 -10.10 6.74
CA ILE A 185 8.39 -10.70 5.47
C ILE A 185 8.49 -9.63 4.38
N LEU A 186 7.47 -8.77 4.24
CA LEU A 186 7.45 -7.70 3.24
C LEU A 186 8.66 -6.77 3.41
N ARG A 187 8.91 -6.27 4.63
CA ARG A 187 10.06 -5.41 4.92
C ARG A 187 11.39 -6.11 4.62
N THR A 188 11.53 -7.37 5.07
CA THR A 188 12.74 -8.16 4.80
C THR A 188 12.95 -8.35 3.30
N MET A 189 11.89 -8.65 2.56
CA MET A 189 11.88 -8.84 1.12
C MET A 189 12.11 -7.57 0.31
N PHE A 190 12.11 -6.39 0.91
CA PHE A 190 12.38 -5.13 0.20
C PHE A 190 13.51 -4.32 0.85
N LYS A 191 14.15 -4.88 1.87
CA LYS A 191 15.32 -4.28 2.53
C LYS A 191 16.41 -3.99 1.50
N GLY A 192 16.98 -2.79 1.59
CA GLY A 192 18.05 -2.30 0.70
C GLY A 192 17.60 -1.94 -0.72
N MET A 193 16.31 -2.00 -1.06
CA MET A 193 15.81 -1.52 -2.34
C MET A 193 15.41 -0.04 -2.27
N ASN A 194 15.49 0.66 -3.41
CA ASN A 194 15.00 2.03 -3.55
C ASN A 194 13.45 2.05 -3.58
N VAL A 195 12.84 1.88 -2.41
CA VAL A 195 11.39 1.87 -2.21
C VAL A 195 11.02 2.67 -0.97
N TYR A 196 9.79 3.18 -0.94
CA TYR A 196 9.23 3.91 0.21
C TYR A 196 8.17 3.05 0.91
N PHE A 197 8.10 3.11 2.23
CA PHE A 197 7.07 2.40 2.99
C PHE A 197 6.05 3.38 3.56
N VAL A 198 4.77 3.09 3.35
CA VAL A 198 3.68 3.66 4.16
C VAL A 198 3.47 2.68 5.32
N ASP A 199 3.95 3.06 6.49
CA ASP A 199 3.95 2.21 7.69
C ASP A 199 2.55 2.14 8.33
N ALA A 200 1.65 1.47 7.63
CA ALA A 200 0.27 1.31 8.06
C ALA A 200 0.12 0.54 9.37
N TRP A 201 1.12 -0.27 9.74
CA TRP A 201 1.15 -0.94 11.04
C TRP A 201 1.30 0.09 12.15
N GLU A 202 2.39 0.85 12.13
CA GLU A 202 2.69 1.86 13.14
C GLU A 202 1.61 2.95 13.20
N MET A 203 1.12 3.38 12.04
CA MET A 203 0.03 4.36 11.94
C MET A 203 -1.30 3.85 12.53
N THR A 204 -1.53 2.54 12.58
CA THR A 204 -2.75 2.00 13.22
C THR A 204 -2.55 1.67 14.69
N VAL A 205 -1.37 1.22 15.10
CA VAL A 205 -1.02 1.02 16.53
C VAL A 205 -1.03 2.33 17.30
N ALA A 206 -0.45 3.39 16.72
CA ALA A 206 -0.25 4.67 17.40
C ALA A 206 -1.50 5.56 17.45
N HIS A 207 -2.63 5.13 16.88
CA HIS A 207 -3.85 5.94 16.82
C HIS A 207 -4.88 5.47 17.85
N TYR A 208 -5.55 6.40 18.50
CA TYR A 208 -6.60 6.12 19.49
C TYR A 208 -7.89 5.49 18.91
N LEU A 209 -8.02 5.39 17.58
CA LEU A 209 -9.23 4.85 16.96
C LEU A 209 -9.15 3.33 16.95
N LYS A 210 -10.32 2.68 16.99
CA LYS A 210 -10.41 1.21 17.03
C LYS A 210 -9.71 0.61 15.81
N HIS A 211 -8.98 -0.48 16.03
CA HIS A 211 -8.37 -1.26 14.97
C HIS A 211 -9.43 -1.76 14.00
N ASP A 212 -9.19 -1.60 12.71
CA ASP A 212 -10.06 -2.04 11.63
C ASP A 212 -9.18 -2.38 10.41
N ILE A 213 -9.52 -3.46 9.71
CA ILE A 213 -8.83 -3.83 8.48
C ILE A 213 -8.98 -2.75 7.41
N HIS A 214 -10.08 -1.98 7.47
CA HIS A 214 -10.31 -0.76 6.72
C HIS A 214 -10.26 0.43 7.69
N PRO A 215 -9.08 0.96 8.05
CA PRO A 215 -8.95 2.01 9.04
C PRO A 215 -9.86 3.21 8.77
N PRO A 216 -10.35 3.91 9.80
CA PRO A 216 -11.16 5.10 9.64
C PRO A 216 -10.49 6.22 8.82
N ARG A 217 -11.31 7.11 8.27
CA ARG A 217 -10.87 8.21 7.38
C ARG A 217 -9.68 9.04 7.92
N PRO A 218 -9.59 9.41 9.22
CA PRO A 218 -8.44 10.17 9.73
C PRO A 218 -7.09 9.46 9.54
N ILE A 219 -7.05 8.14 9.73
CA ILE A 219 -5.85 7.33 9.52
C ILE A 219 -5.53 7.25 8.02
N ILE A 220 -6.53 6.99 7.18
CA ILE A 220 -6.37 6.91 5.73
C ILE A 220 -5.89 8.23 5.13
N LYS A 221 -6.41 9.36 5.61
CA LYS A 221 -5.94 10.67 5.19
C LYS A 221 -4.46 10.86 5.50
N ASN A 222 -4.00 10.48 6.71
CA ASN A 222 -2.59 10.54 7.05
C ASN A 222 -1.73 9.61 6.16
N MET A 223 -2.23 8.42 5.81
CA MET A 223 -1.53 7.51 4.89
C MET A 223 -1.39 8.14 3.50
N ILE A 224 -2.45 8.78 2.99
CA ILE A 224 -2.42 9.49 1.71
C ILE A 224 -1.46 10.69 1.77
N ASP A 225 -1.42 11.43 2.88
CA ASP A 225 -0.45 12.51 3.08
C ASP A 225 1.00 12.00 3.00
N VAL A 226 1.29 10.83 3.57
CA VAL A 226 2.61 10.19 3.46
C VAL A 226 2.91 9.80 2.00
N VAL A 227 1.97 9.16 1.31
CA VAL A 227 2.11 8.81 -0.12
C VAL A 227 2.43 10.04 -0.97
N LEU A 228 1.63 11.10 -0.82
CA LEU A 228 1.80 12.33 -1.58
C LEU A 228 3.08 13.08 -1.21
N SER A 229 3.53 12.99 0.04
CA SER A 229 4.83 13.53 0.46
C SER A 229 6.00 12.79 -0.21
N TYR A 230 5.89 11.47 -0.45
CA TYR A 230 6.88 10.76 -1.25
C TYR A 230 6.84 11.17 -2.71
N ILE A 231 5.66 11.39 -3.29
CA ILE A 231 5.52 11.79 -4.70
C ILE A 231 6.05 13.21 -4.91
N CYS A 232 5.76 14.13 -3.98
CA CYS A 232 6.03 15.57 -4.06
C CYS A 232 6.82 16.06 -2.82
N PRO A 233 8.11 15.67 -2.72
CA PRO A 233 8.96 16.00 -1.58
C PRO A 233 9.14 17.51 -1.38
#